data_AF-A0A292PRK9-F1
#
_entry.id   AF-A0A292PRK9-F1
#
_cell.length_a   1.000
_cell.length_b   1.000
_cell.length_c   1.000
_cell.angle_alpha   90.00
_cell.angle_beta   90.00
_cell.angle_gamma   90.00
#
_symmetry.space_group_name_H-M   'P 1'
#
loop_
_entity.id
_entity.type
_entity.pdbx_description
1 polymer ?
#
loop_
_entity_poly.entity_id
_entity_poly.type
_entity_poly.pdbx_seq_one_letter_code
_entity_poly.pdbx_strand_id
1 'polypeptide(L)'
;MASPSSPVKKRPRTQSLPSLPSLTAEQAVPISAEDRDSKRLIVVLARACLETHKVSANGGEKYVLLNSDDHIGVLKKMGRDISDARPDILHQVFLLLPFFRTVRNKGWRGGGFQTSINTHTCKKSVRQKFNLSNGTCNILRFQQCLLTLLDSPVNKAGKLQVYIQSTKGVLIEVNPTVRIPRTFKRFAGLMVQLLHKLSIRSTSSSEKLLKVIKNPVSQYLPPNCRKVTLSWEAPVMNVREYISGLEDNESICVVVGAMAKGKDDFADGWVDEKIGVSNYSLSASVACSKFCHAAEDVWGIL
;
A
#
# COMPACT_ATOMS: atom_id res chain seq x y z
N MET A 1 19.77 -78.80 14.17
CA MET A 1 20.56 -78.04 13.17
C MET A 1 20.10 -76.60 13.17
N ALA A 2 21.06 -75.70 13.04
CA ALA A 2 21.05 -74.28 13.41
C ALA A 2 20.05 -73.39 12.66
N SER A 3 19.65 -72.29 13.30
CA SER A 3 19.90 -70.92 12.80
C SER A 3 19.61 -69.88 13.91
N PRO A 4 20.57 -69.01 14.27
CA PRO A 4 20.40 -67.99 15.30
C PRO A 4 19.68 -66.75 14.76
N SER A 5 18.83 -66.14 15.60
CA SER A 5 18.16 -64.87 15.33
C SER A 5 19.16 -63.70 15.36
N SER A 6 19.32 -63.02 14.23
CA SER A 6 20.10 -61.79 14.12
C SER A 6 19.37 -60.62 14.81
N PRO A 7 20.06 -59.79 15.62
CA PRO A 7 19.43 -58.61 16.23
C PRO A 7 19.25 -57.49 15.20
N VAL A 8 18.02 -56.97 15.10
CA VAL A 8 17.67 -55.81 14.29
C VAL A 8 18.37 -54.57 14.86
N LYS A 9 19.38 -54.04 14.16
CA LYS A 9 19.99 -52.73 14.48
C LYS A 9 18.94 -51.63 14.29
N LYS A 10 18.45 -51.05 15.39
CA LYS A 10 17.64 -49.82 15.36
C LYS A 10 18.49 -48.68 14.78
N ARG A 11 17.99 -48.04 13.71
CA ARG A 11 18.59 -46.81 13.18
C ARG A 11 18.60 -45.73 14.28
N PRO A 12 19.71 -45.02 14.50
CA PRO A 12 19.73 -43.93 15.47
C PRO A 12 18.69 -42.88 15.04
N ARG A 13 17.83 -42.48 15.99
CA ARG A 13 16.87 -41.39 15.82
C ARG A 13 17.65 -40.15 15.35
N THR A 14 17.24 -39.56 14.24
CA THR A 14 17.66 -38.23 13.84
C THR A 14 17.41 -37.30 15.04
N GLN A 15 18.47 -36.78 15.65
CA GLN A 15 18.32 -35.72 16.65
C GLN A 15 17.66 -34.54 15.92
N SER A 16 16.48 -34.09 16.40
CA SER A 16 15.90 -32.84 15.93
C SER A 16 16.93 -31.74 16.12
N LEU A 17 17.20 -30.98 15.06
CA LEU A 17 18.00 -29.76 15.18
C LEU A 17 17.45 -28.91 16.33
N PRO A 18 18.31 -28.27 17.13
CA PRO A 18 17.86 -27.26 18.08
C PRO A 18 17.01 -26.22 17.33
N SER A 19 15.91 -25.78 17.96
CA SER A 19 15.03 -24.77 17.38
C SER A 19 15.86 -23.55 17.01
N LEU A 20 15.84 -23.17 15.73
CA LEU A 20 16.47 -21.95 15.26
C LEU A 20 16.07 -20.79 16.19
N PRO A 21 17.02 -19.95 16.63
CA PRO A 21 16.67 -18.74 17.35
C PRO A 21 15.66 -17.97 16.49
N SER A 22 14.53 -17.60 17.08
CA SER A 22 13.54 -16.76 16.43
C SER A 22 14.22 -15.42 16.17
N LEU A 23 14.74 -15.22 14.95
CA LEU A 23 15.22 -13.94 14.44
C LEU A 23 14.03 -13.03 14.14
N THR A 24 13.06 -12.96 15.05
CA THR A 24 12.00 -11.97 14.99
C THR A 24 12.60 -10.69 15.51
N ALA A 25 12.97 -9.79 14.59
CA ALA A 25 13.26 -8.41 14.93
C ALA A 25 12.08 -7.89 15.76
N GLU A 26 12.32 -7.61 17.04
CA GLU A 26 11.32 -7.09 17.96
C GLU A 26 10.91 -5.71 17.44
N GLN A 27 9.65 -5.60 17.01
CA GLN A 27 9.13 -4.33 16.52
C GLN A 27 9.06 -3.38 17.71
N ALA A 28 9.66 -2.19 17.58
CA ALA A 28 9.61 -1.20 18.65
C ALA A 28 8.15 -0.83 18.95
N VAL A 29 7.86 -0.56 20.23
CA VAL A 29 6.51 -0.16 20.64
C VAL A 29 6.14 1.11 19.87
N PRO A 30 5.03 1.09 19.11
CA PRO A 30 4.63 2.25 18.35
C PRO A 30 4.28 3.41 19.28
N ILE A 31 4.63 4.62 18.88
CA ILE A 31 4.22 5.81 19.62
C ILE A 31 2.69 5.90 19.61
N SER A 32 2.09 6.13 20.79
CA SER A 32 0.65 6.34 20.90
C SER A 32 0.24 7.59 20.13
N ALA A 33 -0.92 7.55 19.47
CA ALA A 33 -1.48 8.72 18.81
C ALA A 33 -1.82 9.87 19.77
N GLU A 34 -1.85 9.60 21.08
CA GLU A 34 -2.08 10.58 22.14
C GLU A 34 -0.81 11.33 22.54
N ASP A 35 0.35 10.71 22.35
CA ASP A 35 1.63 11.37 22.57
C ASP A 35 1.81 12.43 21.48
N ARG A 36 2.08 13.68 21.88
CA ARG A 36 2.29 14.82 20.97
C ARG A 36 3.69 15.42 21.06
N ASP A 37 4.57 14.85 21.87
CA ASP A 37 5.90 15.42 22.13
C ASP A 37 6.99 14.65 21.37
N SER A 38 6.80 13.35 21.14
CA SER A 38 7.80 12.53 20.45
C SER A 38 7.93 12.84 18.96
N LYS A 39 9.17 13.08 18.51
CA LYS A 39 9.56 13.26 17.10
C LYS A 39 9.21 12.04 16.25
N ARG A 40 8.38 12.27 15.23
CA ARG A 40 7.90 11.21 14.33
C ARG A 40 7.65 11.70 12.91
N LEU A 41 7.59 10.75 11.98
CA LEU A 41 7.18 10.96 10.59
C LEU A 41 5.69 10.67 10.52
N ILE A 42 4.91 11.65 10.11
CA ILE A 42 3.48 11.52 9.90
C ILE A 42 3.24 11.56 8.40
N VAL A 43 2.53 10.57 7.86
CA VAL A 43 2.17 10.54 6.45
C VAL A 43 0.65 10.58 6.31
N VAL A 44 0.16 11.59 5.59
CA VAL A 44 -1.26 11.76 5.30
C VAL A 44 -1.51 11.41 3.84
N LEU A 45 -2.18 10.29 3.59
CA LEU A 45 -2.61 9.90 2.24
C LEU A 45 -3.92 10.62 1.90
N ALA A 46 -3.81 11.70 1.12
CA ALA A 46 -4.93 12.56 0.76
C ALA A 46 -5.70 12.07 -0.47
N ARG A 47 -7.00 12.38 -0.53
CA ARG A 47 -7.93 12.00 -1.62
C ARG A 47 -7.88 10.51 -1.98
N ALA A 48 -7.80 9.64 -0.97
CA ALA A 48 -7.91 8.20 -1.18
C ALA A 48 -9.32 7.83 -1.70
N CYS A 49 -9.37 7.09 -2.79
CA CYS A 49 -10.63 6.67 -3.40
C CYS A 49 -11.23 5.46 -2.66
N LEU A 50 -11.98 5.74 -1.60
CA LEU A 50 -12.71 4.73 -0.82
C LEU A 50 -14.22 4.92 -1.06
N GLU A 51 -14.73 4.30 -2.11
CA GLU A 51 -16.16 4.33 -2.45
C GLU A 51 -16.76 2.93 -2.34
N THR A 52 -17.83 2.77 -1.57
CA THR A 52 -18.60 1.53 -1.50
C THR A 52 -19.77 1.58 -2.47
N HIS A 53 -20.06 0.45 -3.10
CA HIS A 53 -21.23 0.24 -3.93
C HIS A 53 -22.01 -0.97 -3.43
N LYS A 54 -23.33 -0.83 -3.42
CA LYS A 54 -24.25 -1.89 -2.99
C LYS A 54 -24.53 -2.79 -4.18
N VAL A 55 -24.06 -4.02 -4.11
CA VAL A 55 -24.32 -5.05 -5.11
C VAL A 55 -25.41 -5.97 -4.59
N SER A 56 -26.49 -6.12 -5.36
CA SER A 56 -27.52 -7.13 -5.09
C SER A 56 -27.05 -8.46 -5.66
N ALA A 57 -26.87 -9.47 -4.81
CA ALA A 57 -26.51 -10.81 -5.22
C ALA A 57 -27.41 -11.83 -4.50
N ASN A 58 -28.18 -12.60 -5.26
CA ASN A 58 -29.03 -13.71 -4.80
C ASN A 58 -29.85 -13.39 -3.53
N GLY A 59 -30.66 -12.32 -3.58
CA GLY A 59 -31.57 -11.96 -2.48
C GLY A 59 -30.90 -11.34 -1.24
N GLY A 60 -29.57 -11.15 -1.26
CA GLY A 60 -28.82 -10.48 -0.22
C GLY A 60 -28.15 -9.18 -0.70
N GLU A 61 -28.13 -8.17 0.17
CA GLU A 61 -27.44 -6.91 -0.08
C GLU A 61 -25.98 -7.01 0.37
N LYS A 62 -25.04 -6.91 -0.57
CA LYS A 62 -23.61 -6.96 -0.28
C LYS A 62 -22.93 -5.66 -0.67
N TYR A 63 -22.27 -5.03 0.28
CA TYR A 63 -21.43 -3.86 0.00
C TYR A 63 -20.07 -4.33 -0.50
N VAL A 64 -19.65 -3.80 -1.64
CA VAL A 64 -18.35 -4.08 -2.26
C VAL A 64 -17.69 -2.74 -2.56
N LEU A 65 -16.37 -2.70 -2.48
CA LEU A 65 -15.65 -1.50 -2.85
C LEU A 65 -15.73 -1.31 -4.37
N LEU A 66 -15.97 -0.08 -4.82
CA LEU A 66 -16.11 0.25 -6.22
C LEU A 66 -14.75 0.04 -6.93
N ASN A 67 -14.68 -1.04 -7.68
CA ASN A 67 -13.55 -1.38 -8.53
C ASN A 67 -13.93 -1.26 -10.01
N SER A 68 -13.03 -0.76 -10.84
CA SER A 68 -13.26 -0.63 -12.27
C SER A 68 -13.23 -1.96 -13.01
N ASP A 69 -12.59 -3.02 -12.49
CA ASP A 69 -12.62 -4.33 -13.16
C ASP A 69 -13.99 -5.01 -13.03
N ASP A 70 -14.58 -4.95 -11.83
CA ASP A 70 -15.82 -5.67 -11.49
C ASP A 70 -17.08 -4.83 -11.75
N HIS A 71 -16.98 -3.49 -11.78
CA HIS A 71 -18.13 -2.58 -11.85
C HIS A 71 -18.12 -1.62 -13.04
N ILE A 72 -17.51 -2.00 -14.18
CA ILE A 72 -17.45 -1.20 -15.43
C ILE A 72 -18.82 -0.64 -15.82
N GLY A 73 -19.89 -1.45 -15.72
CA GLY A 73 -21.24 -1.05 -16.11
C GLY A 73 -21.85 0.03 -15.20
N VAL A 74 -21.49 0.05 -13.91
CA VAL A 74 -21.95 1.07 -12.95
C VAL A 74 -21.20 2.38 -13.16
N LEU A 75 -19.88 2.31 -13.39
CA LEU A 75 -19.04 3.47 -13.68
C LEU A 75 -19.47 4.21 -14.96
N LYS A 76 -19.82 3.45 -16.00
CA LYS A 76 -20.38 4.02 -17.24
C LYS A 76 -21.71 4.75 -17.02
N LYS A 77 -22.58 4.23 -16.13
CA LYS A 77 -23.85 4.89 -15.78
C LYS A 77 -23.64 6.16 -14.94
N MET A 78 -22.54 6.24 -14.19
CA MET A 78 -22.15 7.43 -13.43
C MET A 78 -21.40 8.47 -14.28
N GLY A 79 -21.25 8.26 -15.60
CA GLY A 79 -20.61 9.22 -16.50
C GLY A 79 -19.11 9.45 -16.22
N ARG A 80 -18.44 8.53 -15.52
CA ARG A 80 -16.99 8.61 -15.25
C ARG A 80 -16.21 8.13 -16.47
N ASP A 81 -15.29 8.96 -16.98
CA ASP A 81 -14.44 8.60 -18.10
C ASP A 81 -13.44 7.49 -17.69
N ILE A 82 -13.35 6.46 -18.53
CA ILE A 82 -12.47 5.30 -18.35
C ILE A 82 -11.00 5.72 -18.52
N SER A 83 -10.75 6.85 -19.19
CA SER A 83 -9.43 7.37 -19.57
C SER A 83 -8.66 8.06 -18.44
N ASP A 84 -9.33 8.42 -17.33
CA ASP A 84 -8.69 8.96 -16.12
C ASP A 84 -7.91 7.90 -15.32
N ALA A 85 -8.04 6.63 -15.69
CA ALA A 85 -7.46 5.48 -15.00
C ALA A 85 -6.14 4.95 -15.59
N ARG A 86 -5.33 5.83 -16.21
CA ARG A 86 -4.04 5.44 -16.83
C ARG A 86 -3.03 4.98 -15.75
N PRO A 87 -2.47 3.76 -15.82
CA PRO A 87 -1.47 3.28 -14.89
C PRO A 87 -0.04 3.57 -15.37
N ASP A 88 0.65 4.51 -14.73
CA ASP A 88 2.12 4.57 -14.80
C ASP A 88 2.81 3.34 -14.14
N ILE A 89 2.02 2.43 -13.53
CA ILE A 89 2.50 1.20 -12.87
C ILE A 89 2.63 0.03 -13.86
N LEU A 90 2.03 0.09 -15.04
CA LEU A 90 2.15 -1.02 -16.01
C LEU A 90 3.59 -1.25 -16.49
N HIS A 91 4.51 -0.29 -16.35
CA HIS A 91 5.91 -0.53 -16.69
C HIS A 91 6.72 -1.21 -15.57
N GLN A 92 6.39 -1.01 -14.28
CA GLN A 92 7.18 -1.59 -13.19
C GLN A 92 6.77 -3.02 -12.83
N VAL A 93 5.47 -3.35 -12.87
CA VAL A 93 5.00 -4.72 -12.53
C VAL A 93 5.22 -5.70 -13.70
N PHE A 94 5.23 -5.20 -14.93
CA PHE A 94 5.40 -6.05 -16.11
C PHE A 94 6.82 -6.60 -16.26
N LEU A 95 7.82 -5.93 -15.67
CA LEU A 95 9.21 -6.41 -15.67
C LEU A 95 9.47 -7.52 -14.63
N LEU A 96 8.57 -7.74 -13.67
CA LEU A 96 8.74 -8.73 -12.60
C LEU A 96 7.93 -10.03 -12.81
N LEU A 97 7.10 -10.11 -13.85
CA LEU A 97 6.44 -11.37 -14.20
C LEU A 97 7.37 -12.23 -15.07
N PRO A 98 7.72 -13.46 -14.64
CA PRO A 98 8.55 -14.38 -15.45
C PRO A 98 7.88 -14.81 -16.77
N PHE A 99 6.63 -14.39 -17.02
CA PHE A 99 5.85 -14.72 -18.21
C PHE A 99 6.38 -14.09 -19.50
N PHE A 100 7.06 -12.93 -19.45
CA PHE A 100 7.58 -12.27 -20.65
C PHE A 100 8.99 -12.70 -21.05
N ARG A 101 9.74 -13.35 -20.15
CA ARG A 101 11.08 -13.88 -20.45
C ARG A 101 11.01 -15.07 -21.44
N THR A 102 9.89 -15.79 -21.46
CA THR A 102 9.62 -16.86 -22.44
C THR A 102 9.25 -16.33 -23.83
N VAL A 103 8.68 -15.13 -23.92
CA VAL A 103 8.26 -14.53 -25.22
C VAL A 103 9.43 -13.83 -25.90
N ARG A 104 10.38 -13.25 -25.16
CA ARG A 104 11.56 -12.57 -25.74
C ARG A 104 12.66 -13.53 -26.20
N ASN A 105 12.75 -14.74 -25.63
CA ASN A 105 13.77 -15.74 -26.01
C ASN A 105 13.38 -16.64 -27.19
N LYS A 106 12.16 -16.51 -27.72
CA LYS A 106 11.77 -17.16 -28.98
C LYS A 106 11.56 -16.07 -30.02
N GLY A 107 12.63 -15.78 -30.75
CA GLY A 107 12.63 -14.83 -31.85
C GLY A 107 11.42 -15.06 -32.76
N TRP A 108 10.57 -14.05 -32.86
CA TRP A 108 9.46 -14.03 -33.81
C TRP A 108 10.04 -13.96 -35.23
N ARG A 109 10.23 -15.12 -35.87
CA ARG A 109 10.25 -15.23 -37.33
C ARG A 109 8.93 -15.87 -37.75
N GLY A 110 8.27 -15.23 -38.71
CA GLY A 110 7.04 -15.74 -39.31
C GLY A 110 7.26 -17.12 -39.94
N GLY A 111 6.26 -17.99 -39.79
CA GLY A 111 6.25 -19.34 -40.39
C GLY A 111 5.59 -20.34 -39.44
N GLY A 112 4.59 -21.07 -39.93
CA GLY A 112 3.62 -21.80 -39.13
C GLY A 112 4.17 -22.83 -38.16
N PHE A 113 3.57 -22.87 -36.97
CA PHE A 113 3.49 -24.08 -36.14
C PHE A 113 2.08 -24.17 -35.58
N GLN A 114 1.32 -25.11 -36.13
CA GLN A 114 -0.02 -25.48 -35.70
C GLN A 114 0.11 -26.27 -34.38
N THR A 115 0.08 -25.59 -33.23
CA THR A 115 -0.32 -26.22 -31.96
C THR A 115 -1.67 -25.69 -31.57
N SER A 116 -2.62 -26.62 -31.45
CA SER A 116 -4.00 -26.40 -31.08
C SER A 116 -4.08 -25.88 -29.63
N ILE A 117 -3.92 -24.57 -29.48
CA ILE A 117 -4.36 -23.83 -28.30
C ILE A 117 -5.32 -22.79 -28.84
N ASN A 118 -6.61 -22.96 -28.53
CA ASN A 118 -7.70 -22.07 -28.89
C ASN A 118 -7.28 -20.58 -28.87
N THR A 119 -6.98 -20.04 -30.05
CA THR A 119 -6.49 -18.67 -30.26
C THR A 119 -7.55 -17.62 -29.90
N HIS A 120 -8.81 -18.03 -29.75
CA HIS A 120 -9.89 -17.19 -29.22
C HIS A 120 -9.84 -17.02 -27.69
N THR A 121 -9.40 -18.02 -26.92
CA THR A 121 -9.29 -17.93 -25.45
C THR A 121 -8.04 -17.16 -25.05
N CYS A 122 -6.95 -17.25 -25.82
CA CYS A 122 -5.72 -16.49 -25.56
C CYS A 122 -5.87 -15.01 -25.94
N LYS A 123 -6.52 -14.67 -27.06
CA LYS A 123 -6.88 -13.27 -27.38
C LYS A 123 -7.84 -12.68 -26.37
N LYS A 124 -8.83 -13.44 -25.86
CA LYS A 124 -9.66 -12.98 -24.74
C LYS A 124 -8.84 -12.77 -23.48
N SER A 125 -7.94 -13.68 -23.09
CA SER A 125 -7.15 -13.52 -21.86
C SER A 125 -6.13 -12.37 -21.94
N VAL A 126 -5.50 -12.15 -23.09
CA VAL A 126 -4.57 -11.02 -23.32
C VAL A 126 -5.33 -9.71 -23.52
N ARG A 127 -6.48 -9.69 -24.21
CA ARG A 127 -7.31 -8.48 -24.37
C ARG A 127 -8.13 -8.16 -23.12
N GLN A 128 -8.41 -9.15 -22.28
CA GLN A 128 -8.94 -8.98 -20.93
C GLN A 128 -7.83 -8.45 -20.02
N LYS A 129 -6.58 -8.96 -20.08
CA LYS A 129 -5.42 -8.35 -19.40
C LYS A 129 -5.01 -6.96 -19.93
N PHE A 130 -5.21 -6.67 -21.22
CA PHE A 130 -4.97 -5.37 -21.83
C PHE A 130 -6.11 -4.39 -21.54
N ASN A 131 -7.37 -4.82 -21.51
CA ASN A 131 -8.49 -3.97 -21.06
C ASN A 131 -8.58 -3.85 -19.54
N LEU A 132 -7.93 -4.74 -18.78
CA LEU A 132 -7.66 -4.61 -17.34
C LEU A 132 -6.76 -3.39 -17.02
N SER A 133 -6.17 -2.76 -18.03
CA SER A 133 -5.29 -1.60 -17.85
C SER A 133 -6.00 -0.24 -17.95
N ASN A 134 -7.28 -0.23 -18.34
CA ASN A 134 -8.01 1.01 -18.55
C ASN A 134 -8.87 1.39 -17.34
N GLY A 135 -8.63 0.79 -16.18
CA GLY A 135 -9.45 0.96 -15.00
C GLY A 135 -8.70 0.78 -13.69
N THR A 136 -7.37 0.80 -13.69
CA THR A 136 -6.58 0.55 -12.47
C THR A 136 -6.98 1.54 -11.38
N CYS A 137 -7.73 1.00 -10.44
CA CYS A 137 -8.43 1.70 -9.39
C CYS A 137 -7.42 2.45 -8.51
N ASN A 138 -7.67 3.73 -8.24
CA ASN A 138 -6.91 4.57 -7.29
C ASN A 138 -6.58 3.83 -5.98
N ILE A 139 -7.45 2.90 -5.58
CA ILE A 139 -7.25 2.09 -4.37
C ILE A 139 -6.04 1.14 -4.43
N LEU A 140 -5.62 0.65 -5.60
CA LEU A 140 -4.42 -0.19 -5.71
C LEU A 140 -3.15 0.63 -5.45
N ARG A 141 -3.12 1.88 -5.95
CA ARG A 141 -2.05 2.84 -5.64
C ARG A 141 -2.00 3.10 -4.14
N PHE A 142 -3.17 3.34 -3.54
CA PHE A 142 -3.32 3.53 -2.11
C PHE A 142 -2.86 2.31 -1.28
N GLN A 143 -3.28 1.10 -1.66
CA GLN A 143 -2.83 -0.15 -1.03
C GLN A 143 -1.31 -0.27 -1.10
N GLN A 144 -0.72 0.03 -2.26
CA GLN A 144 0.74 -0.01 -2.45
C GLN A 144 1.44 1.01 -1.54
N CYS A 145 0.93 2.23 -1.42
CA CYS A 145 1.49 3.24 -0.52
C CYS A 145 1.44 2.78 0.94
N LEU A 146 0.31 2.25 1.40
CA LEU A 146 0.20 1.73 2.77
C LEU A 146 1.16 0.58 3.05
N LEU A 147 1.32 -0.35 2.10
CA LEU A 147 2.27 -1.45 2.24
C LEU A 147 3.70 -0.93 2.32
N THR A 148 4.09 -0.01 1.43
CA THR A 148 5.41 0.63 1.44
C THR A 148 5.69 1.34 2.77
N LEU A 149 4.71 2.09 3.30
CA LEU A 149 4.84 2.81 4.56
C LEU A 149 4.97 1.86 5.76
N LEU A 150 4.07 0.88 5.88
CA LEU A 150 4.05 -0.03 7.03
C LEU A 150 5.19 -1.06 7.02
N ASP A 151 5.74 -1.38 5.86
CA ASP A 151 6.92 -2.25 5.74
C ASP A 151 8.23 -1.52 6.02
N SER A 152 8.24 -0.18 6.02
CA SER A 152 9.44 0.64 6.19
C SER A 152 10.11 0.41 7.56
N PRO A 153 11.45 0.44 7.63
CA PRO A 153 12.19 0.50 8.88
C PRO A 153 11.70 1.58 9.84
N VAL A 154 11.32 2.78 9.37
CA VAL A 154 10.73 3.83 10.25
C VAL A 154 9.51 3.33 11.01
N ASN A 155 8.62 2.57 10.35
CA ASN A 155 7.44 2.01 11.00
C ASN A 155 7.81 0.96 12.05
N LYS A 156 8.82 0.13 11.75
CA LYS A 156 9.31 -0.89 12.67
C LYS A 156 10.03 -0.29 13.88
N ALA A 157 10.63 0.88 13.71
CA ALA A 157 11.21 1.70 14.76
C ALA A 157 10.17 2.47 15.59
N GLY A 158 8.87 2.36 15.27
CA GLY A 158 7.78 2.99 16.02
C GLY A 158 7.62 4.50 15.79
N LYS A 159 8.39 5.09 14.86
CA LYS A 159 8.40 6.54 14.57
C LYS A 159 7.52 6.95 13.38
N LEU A 160 6.70 6.04 12.85
CA LEU A 160 5.79 6.34 11.73
C LEU A 160 4.34 6.37 12.21
N GLN A 161 3.59 7.37 11.77
CA GLN A 161 2.15 7.43 11.93
C GLN A 161 1.50 7.71 10.58
N VAL A 162 0.43 6.97 10.26
CA VAL A 162 -0.23 7.07 8.95
C VAL A 162 -1.69 7.45 9.13
N TYR A 163 -2.10 8.47 8.39
CA TYR A 163 -3.48 8.90 8.26
C TYR A 163 -3.94 8.77 6.82
N ILE A 164 -5.22 8.49 6.64
CA ILE A 164 -5.85 8.36 5.34
C ILE A 164 -7.02 9.31 5.30
N GLN A 165 -7.04 10.18 4.31
CA GLN A 165 -8.17 11.06 4.04
C GLN A 165 -8.83 10.63 2.73
N SER A 166 -10.08 10.18 2.80
CA SER A 166 -10.82 9.80 1.60
C SER A 166 -11.27 11.02 0.79
N THR A 167 -11.60 10.81 -0.49
CA THR A 167 -12.24 11.83 -1.34
C THR A 167 -13.59 12.31 -0.79
N LYS A 168 -14.26 11.49 0.02
CA LYS A 168 -15.52 11.83 0.71
C LYS A 168 -15.31 12.52 2.05
N GLY A 169 -14.07 12.90 2.39
CA GLY A 169 -13.74 13.57 3.65
C GLY A 169 -13.78 12.64 4.87
N VAL A 170 -13.66 11.32 4.70
CA VAL A 170 -13.54 10.39 5.83
C VAL A 170 -12.07 10.33 6.23
N LEU A 171 -11.76 10.64 7.50
CA LEU A 171 -10.41 10.53 8.04
C LEU A 171 -10.25 9.22 8.82
N ILE A 172 -9.22 8.46 8.50
CA ILE A 172 -8.92 7.17 9.12
C ILE A 172 -7.51 7.24 9.69
N GLU A 173 -7.41 6.81 10.94
CA GLU A 173 -6.17 6.58 11.66
C GLU A 173 -5.74 5.12 11.48
N VAL A 174 -4.46 4.92 11.17
CA VAL A 174 -3.85 3.61 10.98
C VAL A 174 -2.89 3.31 12.11
N ASN A 175 -3.13 2.22 12.83
CA ASN A 175 -2.20 1.74 13.85
C ASN A 175 -0.96 1.12 13.18
N PRO A 176 0.27 1.48 13.58
CA PRO A 176 1.53 0.94 13.01
C PRO A 176 1.67 -0.58 13.03
N THR A 177 0.99 -1.27 13.97
CA THR A 177 1.01 -2.73 14.11
C THR A 177 0.10 -3.46 13.11
N VAL A 178 -0.73 -2.72 12.37
CA VAL A 178 -1.71 -3.31 11.48
C VAL A 178 -1.04 -4.06 10.33
N ARG A 179 -1.39 -5.33 10.16
CA ARG A 179 -0.97 -6.11 8.99
C ARG A 179 -1.97 -5.96 7.86
N ILE A 180 -1.67 -5.08 6.91
CA ILE A 180 -2.53 -4.85 5.74
C ILE A 180 -2.49 -6.07 4.79
N PRO A 181 -3.66 -6.58 4.33
CA PRO A 181 -3.70 -7.65 3.34
C PRO A 181 -3.04 -7.27 2.00
N ARG A 182 -2.09 -8.08 1.54
CA ARG A 182 -1.39 -7.91 0.24
C ARG A 182 -2.30 -8.11 -0.98
N THR A 183 -3.37 -8.89 -0.82
CA THR A 183 -4.31 -9.17 -1.92
C THR A 183 -5.43 -8.16 -1.93
N PHE A 184 -5.70 -7.59 -3.11
CA PHE A 184 -6.73 -6.58 -3.29
C PHE A 184 -8.12 -7.00 -2.75
N LYS A 185 -8.58 -8.22 -3.04
CA LYS A 185 -9.91 -8.69 -2.60
C LYS A 185 -10.09 -8.66 -1.07
N ARG A 186 -9.05 -9.04 -0.32
CA ARG A 186 -9.08 -9.00 1.15
C ARG A 186 -8.97 -7.56 1.67
N PHE A 187 -8.15 -6.74 1.03
CA PHE A 187 -8.02 -5.32 1.36
C PHE A 187 -9.34 -4.58 1.18
N ALA A 188 -10.02 -4.78 0.04
CA ALA A 188 -11.31 -4.20 -0.26
C ALA A 188 -12.37 -4.59 0.78
N GLY A 189 -12.45 -5.88 1.15
CA GLY A 189 -13.35 -6.34 2.21
C GLY A 189 -13.09 -5.68 3.56
N LEU A 190 -11.81 -5.50 3.92
CA LEU A 190 -11.40 -4.84 5.16
C LEU A 190 -11.76 -3.34 5.16
N MET A 191 -11.58 -2.64 4.04
CA MET A 191 -11.98 -1.24 3.88
C MET A 191 -13.51 -1.05 3.93
N VAL A 192 -14.28 -1.95 3.29
CA VAL A 192 -15.75 -1.94 3.39
C VAL A 192 -16.18 -2.15 4.84
N GLN A 193 -15.59 -3.13 5.53
CA GLN A 193 -15.88 -3.37 6.94
C GLN A 193 -15.55 -2.16 7.82
N LEU A 194 -14.44 -1.47 7.54
CA LEU A 194 -14.04 -0.25 8.25
C LEU A 194 -15.07 0.86 8.06
N LEU A 195 -15.56 1.07 6.85
CA LEU A 195 -16.57 2.11 6.58
C LEU A 195 -17.93 1.77 7.21
N HIS A 196 -18.30 0.49 7.31
CA HIS A 196 -19.54 0.06 7.97
C HIS A 196 -19.47 0.12 9.50
N LYS A 197 -18.36 -0.34 10.10
CA LYS A 197 -18.21 -0.47 11.55
C LYS A 197 -17.49 0.72 12.20
N LEU A 198 -16.97 1.66 11.40
CA LEU A 198 -16.12 2.80 11.77
C LEU A 198 -14.81 2.44 12.49
N SER A 199 -14.61 1.17 12.85
CA SER A 199 -13.40 0.68 13.49
C SER A 199 -13.18 -0.80 13.18
N ILE A 200 -11.91 -1.19 13.11
CA ILE A 200 -11.46 -2.57 13.01
C ILE A 200 -10.60 -2.86 14.23
N ARG A 201 -10.91 -3.95 14.93
CA ARG A 201 -10.13 -4.45 16.06
C ARG A 201 -9.32 -5.66 15.64
N SER A 202 -8.22 -5.91 16.35
CA SER A 202 -7.50 -7.16 16.23
C SER A 202 -8.38 -8.34 16.69
N THR A 203 -8.09 -9.53 16.17
CA THR A 203 -8.71 -10.77 16.65
C THR A 203 -7.99 -11.31 17.89
N SER A 204 -6.72 -10.94 18.05
CA SER A 204 -5.85 -11.42 19.12
C SER A 204 -5.77 -10.42 20.28
N SER A 205 -5.88 -9.12 20.00
CA SER A 205 -5.93 -8.04 21.00
C SER A 205 -7.24 -7.24 20.86
N SER A 206 -7.67 -6.59 21.95
CA SER A 206 -8.87 -5.71 21.92
C SER A 206 -8.59 -4.33 21.28
N GLU A 207 -7.35 -4.10 20.86
CA GLU A 207 -6.89 -2.83 20.31
C GLU A 207 -7.52 -2.53 18.95
N LYS A 208 -7.79 -1.25 18.71
CA LYS A 208 -8.32 -0.76 17.44
C LYS A 208 -7.14 -0.56 16.48
N LEU A 209 -7.10 -1.36 15.42
CA LEU A 209 -6.07 -1.29 14.38
C LEU A 209 -6.34 -0.19 13.36
N LEU A 210 -7.61 0.02 13.04
CA LEU A 210 -8.06 1.08 12.15
C LEU A 210 -9.26 1.75 12.78
N LYS A 211 -9.28 3.08 12.75
CA LYS A 211 -10.33 3.86 13.37
C LYS A 211 -10.67 5.06 12.49
N VAL A 212 -11.96 5.23 12.21
CA VAL A 212 -12.47 6.48 11.63
C VAL A 212 -12.49 7.53 12.73
N ILE A 213 -11.83 8.66 12.46
CA ILE A 213 -11.67 9.79 13.36
C ILE A 213 -12.35 11.03 12.77
N LYS A 214 -12.57 12.05 13.61
CA LYS A 214 -13.27 13.28 13.18
C LYS A 214 -12.30 14.17 12.40
N ASN A 215 -12.80 14.98 11.48
CA ASN A 215 -11.98 16.03 10.87
C ASN A 215 -11.84 17.23 11.83
N PRO A 216 -10.83 18.11 11.67
CA PRO A 216 -9.73 18.08 10.70
C PRO A 216 -8.54 17.19 11.14
N VAL A 217 -7.62 16.84 10.22
CA VAL A 217 -6.42 16.06 10.56
C VAL A 217 -5.46 16.82 11.49
N SER A 218 -5.41 18.14 11.36
CA SER A 218 -4.51 19.03 12.11
C SER A 218 -4.66 18.91 13.63
N GLN A 219 -5.84 18.50 14.12
CA GLN A 219 -6.09 18.34 15.56
C GLN A 219 -5.34 17.16 16.19
N TYR A 220 -4.90 16.18 15.38
CA TYR A 220 -4.18 15.00 15.83
C TYR A 220 -2.67 15.10 15.60
N LEU A 221 -2.22 16.15 14.92
CA LEU A 221 -0.79 16.38 14.72
C LEU A 221 -0.16 16.95 16.00
N PRO A 222 1.13 16.66 16.26
CA PRO A 222 1.93 17.34 17.27
C PRO A 222 1.88 18.87 17.11
N PRO A 223 1.97 19.66 18.20
CA PRO A 223 1.98 21.11 18.13
C PRO A 223 3.21 21.64 17.38
N ASN A 224 4.39 21.04 17.61
CA ASN A 224 5.60 21.34 16.86
C ASN A 224 5.76 20.39 15.67
N CYS A 225 4.96 20.63 14.62
CA CYS A 225 4.95 19.80 13.43
C CYS A 225 4.97 20.61 12.15
N ARG A 226 6.02 20.44 11.35
CA ARG A 226 6.13 20.99 10.00
C ARG A 226 5.28 20.20 9.02
N LYS A 227 4.42 20.88 8.29
CA LYS A 227 3.45 20.24 7.38
C LYS A 227 3.80 20.58 5.94
N VAL A 228 4.17 19.56 5.19
CA VAL A 228 4.55 19.69 3.78
C VAL A 228 3.61 18.90 2.89
N THR A 229 3.27 19.45 1.74
CA THR A 229 2.62 18.70 0.66
C THR A 229 3.61 18.35 -0.42
N LEU A 230 3.54 17.11 -0.91
CA LEU A 230 4.32 16.71 -2.07
C LEU A 230 3.61 17.15 -3.33
N SER A 231 4.28 17.98 -4.12
CA SER A 231 3.77 18.42 -5.41
C SER A 231 4.86 18.39 -6.46
N TRP A 232 4.45 18.06 -7.69
CA TRP A 232 5.34 18.06 -8.84
C TRP A 232 5.70 19.49 -9.30
N GLU A 233 4.79 20.45 -9.12
CA GLU A 233 4.98 21.84 -9.56
C GLU A 233 5.81 22.67 -8.57
N ALA A 234 6.07 22.13 -7.39
CA ALA A 234 6.84 22.77 -6.33
C ALA A 234 8.35 22.71 -6.58
N PRO A 235 9.13 23.63 -5.98
CA PRO A 235 10.59 23.59 -6.08
C PRO A 235 11.13 22.26 -5.54
N VAL A 236 12.06 21.67 -6.29
CA VAL A 236 12.66 20.38 -5.91
C VAL A 236 13.69 20.60 -4.82
N MET A 237 13.54 19.87 -3.71
CA MET A 237 14.42 19.94 -2.56
C MET A 237 15.04 18.57 -2.26
N ASN A 238 16.24 18.59 -1.69
CA ASN A 238 16.85 17.37 -1.16
C ASN A 238 16.18 17.00 0.16
N VAL A 239 15.45 15.88 0.15
CA VAL A 239 14.67 15.43 1.32
C VAL A 239 15.56 15.15 2.53
N ARG A 240 16.79 14.67 2.32
CA ARG A 240 17.73 14.41 3.43
C ARG A 240 18.13 15.70 4.13
N GLU A 241 18.51 16.71 3.35
CA GLU A 241 18.85 18.04 3.87
C GLU A 241 17.64 18.68 4.56
N TYR A 242 16.47 18.55 3.95
CA TYR A 242 15.22 19.04 4.50
C TYR A 242 14.90 18.45 5.89
N ILE A 243 15.03 17.12 6.05
CA ILE A 243 14.79 16.46 7.35
C ILE A 243 15.91 16.78 8.35
N SER A 244 17.16 16.93 7.90
CA SER A 244 18.27 17.30 8.77
C SER A 244 18.20 18.74 9.29
N GLY A 245 17.49 19.63 8.59
CA GLY A 245 17.25 21.01 9.00
C GLY A 245 16.12 21.17 10.03
N LEU A 246 15.42 20.08 10.39
CA LEU A 246 14.39 20.09 11.42
C LEU A 246 15.02 20.04 12.81
N GLU A 247 14.38 20.70 13.79
CA GLU A 247 14.82 20.63 15.18
C GLU A 247 14.65 19.20 15.77
N ASP A 248 15.35 18.91 16.86
CA ASP A 248 15.29 17.58 17.50
C ASP A 248 13.92 17.25 18.11
N ASN A 249 13.13 18.27 18.47
CA ASN A 249 11.76 18.13 18.97
C ASN A 249 10.70 18.46 17.92
N GLU A 250 11.09 18.60 16.65
CA GLU A 250 10.16 18.91 15.56
C GLU A 250 9.75 17.63 14.81
N SER A 251 8.44 17.40 14.72
CA SER A 251 7.87 16.34 13.90
C SER A 251 7.61 16.81 12.48
N ILE A 252 7.60 15.89 11.52
CA ILE A 252 7.30 16.21 10.12
C ILE A 252 6.05 15.48 9.66
N CYS A 253 5.11 16.23 9.08
CA CYS A 253 3.90 15.73 8.47
C CYS A 253 3.97 15.90 6.95
N VAL A 254 3.98 14.80 6.23
CA VAL A 254 4.06 14.76 4.77
C VAL A 254 2.70 14.36 4.20
N VAL A 255 2.09 15.24 3.42
CA VAL A 255 0.83 14.98 2.75
C VAL A 255 1.10 14.53 1.32
N VAL A 256 0.60 13.35 0.98
CA VAL A 256 0.79 12.71 -0.33
C VAL A 256 -0.56 12.44 -0.98
N GLY A 257 -0.73 12.92 -2.21
CA GLY A 257 -1.94 12.67 -3.00
C GLY A 257 -2.04 11.20 -3.44
N ALA A 258 -2.95 10.43 -2.83
CA ALA A 258 -3.26 9.05 -3.21
C ALA A 258 -4.23 8.97 -4.40
N MET A 259 -4.03 9.83 -5.41
CA MET A 259 -4.83 9.93 -6.63
C MET A 259 -4.06 9.44 -7.87
N ALA A 260 -4.78 9.09 -8.93
CA ALA A 260 -4.18 8.83 -10.24
C ALA A 260 -3.76 10.14 -10.91
N LYS A 261 -4.68 11.12 -10.93
CA LYS A 261 -4.50 12.46 -11.47
C LYS A 261 -5.35 13.43 -10.67
N GLY A 262 -4.92 14.68 -10.65
CA GLY A 262 -5.62 15.78 -10.00
C GLY A 262 -4.63 16.86 -9.60
N LYS A 263 -5.16 17.99 -9.14
CA LYS A 263 -4.33 19.06 -8.59
C LYS A 263 -3.94 18.71 -7.16
N ASP A 264 -2.75 19.16 -6.76
CA ASP A 264 -2.22 19.00 -5.40
C ASP A 264 -2.75 20.09 -4.45
N ASP A 265 -4.05 20.40 -4.53
CA ASP A 265 -4.77 21.43 -3.75
C ASP A 265 -5.48 20.85 -2.50
N PHE A 266 -5.20 19.59 -2.17
CA PHE A 266 -5.94 18.83 -1.16
C PHE A 266 -5.63 19.24 0.29
N ALA A 267 -4.53 19.94 0.54
CA ALA A 267 -4.10 20.32 1.89
C ALA A 267 -3.68 21.79 2.03
N ASP A 268 -3.87 22.61 0.99
CA ASP A 268 -3.48 24.03 0.93
C ASP A 268 -4.04 24.88 2.08
N GLY A 269 -5.14 24.46 2.69
CA GLY A 269 -5.75 25.16 3.82
C GLY A 269 -5.04 24.99 5.17
N TRP A 270 -4.08 24.07 5.30
CA TRP A 270 -3.42 23.81 6.59
C TRP A 270 -1.94 23.39 6.51
N VAL A 271 -1.38 23.26 5.31
CA VAL A 271 0.04 22.95 5.11
C VAL A 271 0.87 24.23 5.03
N ASP A 272 2.11 24.14 5.47
CA ASP A 272 3.00 25.30 5.56
C ASP A 272 3.66 25.55 4.20
N GLU A 273 4.06 24.49 3.50
CA GLU A 273 4.71 24.59 2.18
C GLU A 273 4.45 23.38 1.28
N LYS A 274 4.77 23.55 -0.02
CA LYS A 274 4.78 22.48 -1.02
C LYS A 274 6.20 22.27 -1.51
N ILE A 275 6.61 21.00 -1.59
CA ILE A 275 7.96 20.62 -2.00
C ILE A 275 7.92 19.52 -3.06
N GLY A 276 8.84 19.63 -4.02
CA GLY A 276 9.13 18.61 -5.01
C GLY A 276 10.27 17.71 -4.53
N VAL A 277 10.20 16.41 -4.83
CA VAL A 277 11.23 15.43 -4.44
C VAL A 277 12.16 15.06 -5.59
N SER A 278 11.71 15.30 -6.82
CA SER A 278 12.41 14.89 -8.02
C SER A 278 12.02 15.78 -9.17
N ASN A 279 12.91 15.90 -10.15
CA ASN A 279 12.64 16.47 -11.49
C ASN A 279 11.92 15.47 -12.41
N TYR A 280 11.37 14.37 -11.88
CA TYR A 280 10.45 13.49 -12.61
C TYR A 280 9.15 13.30 -11.84
N SER A 281 8.05 13.12 -12.56
CA SER A 281 6.76 12.78 -11.95
C SER A 281 6.86 11.42 -11.26
N LEU A 282 6.63 11.39 -9.95
CA LEU A 282 6.71 10.17 -9.15
C LEU A 282 5.32 9.60 -8.87
N SER A 283 5.27 8.28 -8.66
CA SER A 283 4.10 7.67 -8.04
C SER A 283 4.07 8.01 -6.55
N ALA A 284 2.87 8.10 -5.96
CA ALA A 284 2.70 8.38 -4.54
C ALA A 284 3.52 7.43 -3.64
N SER A 285 3.58 6.14 -4.00
CA SER A 285 4.35 5.14 -3.25
C SER A 285 5.85 5.42 -3.30
N VAL A 286 6.40 5.79 -4.46
CA VAL A 286 7.83 6.14 -4.60
C VAL A 286 8.15 7.44 -3.87
N ALA A 287 7.25 8.42 -3.92
CA ALA A 287 7.40 9.67 -3.17
C ALA A 287 7.43 9.40 -1.65
N CYS A 288 6.52 8.57 -1.13
CA CYS A 288 6.55 8.10 0.25
C CYS A 288 7.87 7.38 0.59
N SER A 289 8.31 6.43 -0.24
CA SER A 289 9.57 5.71 -0.03
C SER A 289 10.77 6.64 0.09
N LYS A 290 10.86 7.66 -0.76
CA LYS A 290 11.98 8.61 -0.70
C LYS A 290 12.01 9.39 0.62
N PHE A 291 10.85 9.75 1.16
CA PHE A 291 10.76 10.36 2.50
C PHE A 291 11.12 9.40 3.62
N CYS A 292 10.61 8.16 3.55
CA CYS A 292 10.95 7.13 4.55
C CYS A 292 12.46 6.89 4.57
N HIS A 293 13.10 6.63 3.42
CA HIS A 293 14.54 6.39 3.36
C HIS A 293 15.36 7.59 3.85
N ALA A 294 14.96 8.82 3.49
CA ALA A 294 15.65 10.01 3.97
C ALA A 294 15.50 10.17 5.49
N ALA A 295 14.33 9.87 6.05
CA ALA A 295 14.12 9.88 7.50
C ALA A 295 14.93 8.78 8.20
N GLU A 296 15.03 7.59 7.59
CA GLU A 296 15.84 6.46 8.08
C GLU A 296 17.31 6.86 8.19
N ASP A 297 17.86 7.45 7.12
CA ASP A 297 19.24 7.91 7.07
C ASP A 297 19.53 8.98 8.12
N VAL A 298 18.65 9.99 8.28
CA VAL A 298 18.86 11.10 9.21
C VAL A 298 18.65 10.67 10.66
N TRP A 299 17.72 9.75 10.92
CA TRP A 299 17.43 9.26 12.27
C TRP A 299 18.24 8.03 12.69
N GLY A 300 19.14 7.56 11.83
CA GLY A 300 20.01 6.41 12.10
C GLY A 300 19.25 5.09 12.24
N ILE A 301 18.17 4.90 11.48
CA ILE A 301 17.36 3.67 11.48
C ILE A 301 17.88 2.78 10.33
N LEU A 302 18.33 1.57 10.66
CA LEU A 302 18.94 0.61 9.73
C LEU A 302 18.06 -0.63 9.49
#